data_AF-A0A1V2UAN9-F1
#
_entry.id   AF-A0A1V2UAN9-F1
#
_cell.length_a   1.000
_cell.length_b   1.000
_cell.length_c   1.000
_cell.angle_alpha   90.00
_cell.angle_beta   90.00
_cell.angle_gamma   90.00
#
_symmetry.space_group_name_H-M   'P 1'
#
loop_
_entity.id
_entity.type
_entity.pdbx_description
1 polymer ?
#
loop_
_entity_poly.entity_id
_entity_poly.type
_entity_poly.pdbx_seq_one_letter_code
_entity_poly.pdbx_strand_id
1 'polypeptide(L)'
;MDTLGQLVFYVPFFLMTTLAIYYTKWTKRKFSVLLTLLPVAYFSHKIFSLRHWEPTPKLLSHELGLIISLTILILWIYYLYKHP
;
A
#
# COMPACT_ATOMS: atom_id res chain seq x y z
N MET A 1 20.42 17.52 13.12
CA MET A 1 20.39 16.67 14.34
C MET A 1 19.24 15.67 14.24
N ASP A 2 19.04 15.05 13.06
CA ASP A 2 17.74 14.44 12.70
C ASP A 2 17.85 12.93 12.42
N THR A 3 19.05 12.43 12.13
CA THR A 3 19.30 11.03 11.75
C THR A 3 19.29 10.08 12.93
N LEU A 4 19.82 10.50 14.09
CA LEU A 4 19.83 9.67 15.32
C LEU A 4 18.42 9.44 15.86
N GLY A 5 17.58 10.48 15.86
CA GLY A 5 16.17 10.36 16.27
C GLY A 5 15.39 9.42 15.36
N GLN A 6 15.56 9.55 14.04
CA GLN A 6 14.95 8.64 13.07
C GLN A 6 15.42 7.18 13.27
N LEU A 7 16.72 6.96 13.51
CA LEU A 7 17.27 5.61 13.72
C LEU A 7 16.62 4.90 14.93
N VAL A 8 16.43 5.62 16.03
CA VAL A 8 15.82 5.08 17.27
C VAL A 8 14.36 4.65 17.04
N PHE A 9 13.65 5.27 16.10
CA PHE A 9 12.30 4.85 15.71
C PHE A 9 12.29 3.73 14.67
N TYR A 10 13.22 3.73 13.72
CA TYR A 10 13.27 2.70 12.68
C TYR A 10 13.57 1.32 13.25
N VAL A 11 14.50 1.20 14.21
CA VAL A 11 14.89 -0.09 14.82
C VAL A 11 13.69 -0.85 15.42
N PRO A 12 12.88 -0.28 16.34
CA PRO A 12 11.70 -0.96 16.87
C PRO A 12 10.61 -1.14 15.81
N PHE A 13 10.43 -0.20 14.88
CA PHE A 13 9.45 -0.35 13.80
C PHE A 13 9.75 -1.57 12.90
N PHE A 14 11.01 -1.74 12.48
CA PHE A 14 11.41 -2.89 11.69
C PHE A 14 11.28 -4.19 12.48
N LEU A 15 11.72 -4.22 13.74
CA LEU A 15 11.55 -5.39 14.61
C LEU A 15 10.07 -5.81 14.75
N MET A 16 9.18 -4.86 15.03
CA MET A 16 7.75 -5.13 15.14
C MET A 16 7.15 -5.59 13.81
N THR A 17 7.55 -4.97 12.69
CA THR A 17 7.08 -5.35 11.35
C THR A 17 7.53 -6.77 10.99
N THR A 18 8.80 -7.12 11.24
CA THR A 18 9.33 -8.46 10.98
C THR A 18 8.66 -9.52 11.85
N LEU A 19 8.43 -9.24 13.13
CA LEU A 19 7.68 -10.15 14.01
C LEU A 19 6.23 -10.31 13.55
N ALA A 20 5.55 -9.22 13.19
CA ALA A 20 4.17 -9.28 12.68
C ALA A 20 4.08 -10.11 11.38
N ILE A 21 5.03 -9.95 10.47
CA ILE A 21 5.16 -10.77 9.26
C ILE A 21 5.41 -12.23 9.64
N TYR A 22 6.34 -12.50 10.55
CA TYR A 22 6.70 -13.87 10.94
C TYR A 22 5.52 -14.63 11.59
N TYR A 23 4.77 -13.99 12.48
CA TYR A 23 3.63 -14.61 13.16
C TYR A 23 2.35 -14.66 12.29
N THR A 24 2.29 -13.90 11.20
CA THR A 24 1.18 -13.98 10.27
C THR A 24 1.24 -15.31 9.52
N LYS A 25 0.20 -16.16 9.67
CA LYS A 25 0.02 -17.32 8.79
C LYS A 25 -0.22 -16.84 7.35
N TRP A 26 0.85 -16.84 6.55
CA TRP A 26 0.84 -16.51 5.14
C TRP A 26 0.13 -17.60 4.35
N THR A 27 -1.03 -17.26 3.78
CA THR A 27 -1.69 -18.09 2.78
C THR A 27 -1.45 -17.49 1.40
N LYS A 28 -1.50 -18.32 0.34
CA LYS A 28 -1.42 -17.84 -1.05
C LYS A 28 -2.41 -16.70 -1.33
N ARG A 29 -3.57 -16.74 -0.67
CA ARG A 29 -4.62 -15.70 -0.71
C ARG A 29 -4.16 -14.38 -0.11
N LYS A 30 -3.64 -14.39 1.14
CA LYS A 30 -3.17 -13.18 1.82
C LYS A 30 -2.01 -12.52 1.08
N PHE A 31 -1.08 -13.32 0.55
CA PHE A 31 0.02 -12.81 -0.27
C PHE A 31 -0.51 -12.17 -1.57
N SER A 32 -1.48 -12.83 -2.22
CA SER A 32 -2.11 -12.31 -3.43
C SER A 32 -2.85 -10.98 -3.20
N VAL A 33 -3.59 -10.85 -2.10
CA VAL A 33 -4.25 -9.59 -1.70
C VAL A 33 -3.24 -8.49 -1.42
N LEU A 34 -2.13 -8.81 -0.74
CA LEU A 34 -1.05 -7.83 -0.52
C LEU A 34 -0.45 -7.34 -1.82
N LEU A 35 -0.29 -8.22 -2.81
CA LEU A 35 0.20 -7.86 -4.14
C LEU A 35 -0.77 -6.95 -4.89
N THR A 36 -2.08 -7.17 -4.75
CA THR A 36 -3.12 -6.29 -5.30
C THR A 36 -3.26 -4.96 -4.53
N LEU A 37 -2.82 -4.92 -3.26
CA LEU A 37 -2.82 -3.72 -2.44
C LEU A 37 -1.66 -2.76 -2.77
N LEU A 38 -0.54 -3.29 -3.29
CA LEU A 38 0.64 -2.48 -3.70
C LEU A 38 0.29 -1.30 -4.64
N PRO A 39 -0.44 -1.48 -5.75
CA PRO A 39 -0.79 -0.36 -6.63
C PRO A 39 -1.70 0.65 -5.93
N VAL A 40 -2.61 0.22 -5.04
CA VAL A 40 -3.46 1.13 -4.25
C VAL A 40 -2.60 1.99 -3.34
N ALA A 41 -1.65 1.38 -2.63
CA ALA A 41 -0.72 2.10 -1.77
C ALA A 41 0.17 3.08 -2.56
N TYR A 42 0.64 2.68 -3.75
CA TYR A 42 1.44 3.53 -4.62
C TYR A 42 0.69 4.79 -5.07
N PHE A 43 -0.52 4.64 -5.61
CA PHE A 43 -1.31 5.80 -6.06
C PHE A 43 -1.76 6.67 -4.90
N SER A 44 -2.11 6.07 -3.75
CA SER A 44 -2.45 6.82 -2.53
C SER A 44 -1.26 7.68 -2.08
N HIS A 45 -0.06 7.10 -2.01
CA HIS A 45 1.14 7.87 -1.67
C HIS A 45 1.42 8.99 -2.67
N LYS A 46 1.23 8.76 -3.97
CA LYS A 46 1.38 9.79 -4.99
C LYS A 46 0.40 10.96 -4.81
N ILE A 47 -0.87 10.67 -4.49
CA ILE A 47 -1.90 11.68 -4.24
C ILE A 47 -1.62 12.47 -2.96
N PHE A 48 -1.19 11.82 -1.88
CA PHE A 48 -0.84 12.54 -0.65
C PHE A 48 0.46 13.33 -0.74
N SER A 49 1.39 12.91 -1.60
CA SER A 49 2.65 13.60 -1.84
C SER A 49 2.58 14.67 -2.94
N LEU A 50 1.41 14.84 -3.58
CA LEU A 50 1.21 15.80 -4.65
C LEU A 50 1.34 17.23 -4.11
N ARG A 51 2.24 18.01 -4.71
CA ARG A 51 2.47 19.40 -4.32
C ARG A 51 1.41 20.29 -4.98
N HIS A 52 1.03 21.37 -4.28
CA HIS A 52 -0.01 22.30 -4.74
C HIS A 52 0.32 23.04 -6.05
N TRP A 53 1.58 23.01 -6.50
CA TRP A 53 2.03 23.61 -7.75
C TRP A 53 2.16 22.62 -8.91
N GLU A 54 1.79 21.36 -8.70
CA GLU A 54 1.78 20.36 -9.77
C GLU A 54 0.59 20.58 -10.73
N PRO A 55 0.76 20.31 -12.03
CA PRO A 55 -0.29 20.52 -13.01
C PRO A 55 -1.49 19.60 -12.77
N THR A 56 -2.70 20.16 -12.82
CA THR A 56 -3.99 19.47 -12.69
C THR A 56 -4.12 18.13 -13.45
N PRO A 57 -3.62 17.97 -14.69
CA PRO A 57 -3.68 16.68 -15.39
C PRO A 57 -2.87 15.56 -14.72
N LYS A 58 -1.84 15.87 -13.91
CA LYS A 58 -1.12 14.86 -13.13
C LYS A 58 -1.94 14.36 -11.95
N LEU A 59 -2.71 15.21 -11.28
CA LEU A 59 -3.60 14.77 -10.21
C LEU A 59 -4.64 13.78 -10.77
N LEU A 60 -5.27 14.18 -11.88
CA LEU A 60 -6.33 13.41 -12.53
C LEU A 60 -5.84 12.03 -13.00
N SER A 61 -4.59 11.91 -13.48
CA SER A 61 -4.02 10.62 -13.86
C SER A 61 -3.74 9.69 -12.67
N HIS A 62 -3.28 10.22 -11.54
CA HIS A 62 -3.07 9.42 -10.32
C HIS A 62 -4.40 9.01 -9.67
N GLU A 63 -5.42 9.88 -9.70
CA GLU A 63 -6.78 9.57 -9.23
C GLU A 63 -7.43 8.47 -10.06
N LEU A 64 -7.36 8.55 -11.39
CA LEU A 64 -7.84 7.48 -12.28
C LEU A 64 -7.09 6.16 -12.02
N GLY A 65 -5.77 6.22 -11.84
CA GLY A 65 -4.96 5.06 -11.46
C GLY A 65 -5.40 4.44 -10.13
N LEU A 66 -5.72 5.26 -9.13
CA LEU A 66 -6.24 4.82 -7.84
C LEU A 66 -7.61 4.14 -7.98
N ILE A 67 -8.53 4.72 -8.77
CA ILE A 67 -9.87 4.15 -9.02
C ILE A 67 -9.75 2.78 -9.70
N ILE A 68 -8.91 2.67 -10.73
CA ILE A 68 -8.67 1.39 -11.41
C ILE A 68 -8.05 0.37 -10.45
N SER A 69 -7.08 0.79 -9.63
CA SER A 69 -6.46 -0.12 -8.66
C SER A 69 -7.44 -0.60 -7.59
N LEU A 70 -8.36 0.26 -7.13
CA LEU A 70 -9.40 -0.10 -6.16
C LEU A 70 -10.42 -1.05 -6.76
N THR A 71 -10.87 -0.81 -7.99
CA THR A 71 -11.83 -1.70 -8.66
C THR A 71 -11.25 -3.10 -8.86
N ILE A 72 -9.98 -3.21 -9.28
CA ILE A 72 -9.25 -4.48 -9.36
C ILE A 72 -9.15 -5.15 -7.98
N LEU A 73 -8.77 -4.41 -6.94
CA LEU A 73 -8.67 -4.95 -5.58
C LEU A 73 -10.02 -5.51 -5.09
N ILE A 74 -11.11 -4.77 -5.27
CA ILE A 74 -12.45 -5.18 -4.85
C ILE A 74 -12.89 -6.43 -5.62
N LEU A 75 -12.71 -6.46 -6.95
CA LEU A 75 -13.01 -7.63 -7.77
C LEU A 75 -12.20 -8.85 -7.35
N TRP A 76 -10.92 -8.65 -7.03
CA TRP A 76 -10.02 -9.72 -6.60
C TRP A 76 -10.40 -10.29 -5.24
N ILE A 77 -10.73 -9.42 -4.27
CA ILE A 77 -11.24 -9.84 -2.96
C ILE A 77 -12.57 -10.60 -3.12
N TYR A 78 -13.47 -10.12 -3.99
CA TYR A 78 -14.73 -10.81 -4.27
C TYR A 78 -14.50 -12.20 -4.88
N TYR A 79 -13.58 -12.32 -5.85
CA TYR A 79 -13.20 -13.61 -6.44
C TYR A 79 -12.65 -14.57 -5.38
N LEU A 80 -11.73 -14.10 -4.53
CA LEU A 80 -11.15 -14.88 -3.43
C LEU A 80 -12.21 -15.31 -2.40
N TYR A 81 -13.19 -14.47 -2.12
CA TYR A 81 -14.29 -14.81 -1.22
C TYR A 81 -15.20 -15.88 -1.82
N LYS A 82 -15.53 -15.77 -3.11
CA LYS A 82 -16.42 -16.71 -3.80
C LYS A 82 -15.79 -18.09 -4.02
N HIS A 83 -14.47 -18.16 -4.15
CA HIS A 83 -13.72 -19.40 -4.29
C HIS A 83 -12.79 -19.61 -3.08
N PRO A 84 -13.27 -20.22 -1.96
CA PRO A 84 -12.52 -20.48 -0.72
C PRO A 84 -11.40 -21.54 -0.85
#